data_AF-A0A3M1P8C1-F1
#
_entry.id   AF-A0A3M1P8C1-F1
#
_cell.length_a   1.000
_cell.length_b   1.000
_cell.length_c   1.000
_cell.angle_alpha   90.00
_cell.angle_beta   90.00
_cell.angle_gamma   90.00
#
_symmetry.space_group_name_H-M   'P 1'
#
loop_
_entity.id
_entity.type
_entity.pdbx_description
1 polymer ?
#
loop_
_entity_poly.entity_id
_entity_poly.type
_entity_poly.pdbx_seq_one_letter_code
_entity_poly.pdbx_strand_id
1 'polypeptide(L)'
;MPIQTTYTQARANFASLWDEATRNREIIIIERRGAESVALIAADELEGLLETAYLLKSPANAERLLRALTRARRKEGTPQTIEELMSEVGFAEGAAEG
;
A
#
# COMPACT_ATOMS: atom_id res chain seq x y z
N MET A 1 -14.12 10.23 4.74
CA MET A 1 -13.72 11.64 4.52
C MET A 1 -12.66 11.95 5.54
N PRO A 2 -11.53 12.59 5.18
CA PRO A 2 -10.43 12.80 6.11
C PRO A 2 -10.88 13.69 7.28
N ILE A 3 -10.39 13.38 8.47
CA ILE A 3 -10.60 14.20 9.67
C ILE A 3 -9.86 15.53 9.44
N GLN A 4 -10.50 16.65 9.71
CA GLN A 4 -9.89 17.98 9.58
C GLN A 4 -9.76 18.63 10.96
N THR A 5 -8.63 19.27 11.21
CA THR A 5 -8.37 19.93 12.48
C THR A 5 -7.43 21.12 12.32
N THR A 6 -7.46 22.05 13.27
CA THR A 6 -6.51 23.17 13.28
C THR A 6 -5.20 22.76 13.95
N TYR A 7 -4.10 23.43 13.63
CA TYR A 7 -2.80 23.23 14.29
C TYR A 7 -2.91 23.30 15.82
N THR A 8 -3.65 24.25 16.36
CA THR A 8 -3.84 24.41 17.82
C THR A 8 -4.53 23.18 18.42
N GLN A 9 -5.60 22.72 17.78
CA GLN A 9 -6.37 21.55 18.21
C GLN A 9 -5.55 20.26 18.07
N ALA A 10 -4.79 20.13 16.97
CA ALA A 10 -3.90 19.00 16.73
C ALA A 10 -2.80 18.92 17.78
N ARG A 11 -2.16 20.04 18.11
CA ARG A 11 -1.13 20.10 19.15
C ARG A 11 -1.66 19.68 20.52
N ALA A 12 -2.88 20.07 20.85
CA ALA A 12 -3.51 19.73 22.13
C ALA A 12 -3.91 18.23 22.21
N ASN A 13 -4.23 17.61 21.08
CA ASN A 13 -4.79 16.25 21.02
C ASN A 13 -3.93 15.28 20.18
N PHE A 14 -2.62 15.53 20.10
CA PHE A 14 -1.76 14.87 19.11
C PHE A 14 -1.71 13.35 19.29
N ALA A 15 -1.64 12.86 20.54
CA ALA A 15 -1.62 11.43 20.82
C ALA A 15 -2.88 10.72 20.31
N SER A 16 -4.06 11.31 20.54
CA SER A 16 -5.32 10.75 20.06
C SER A 16 -5.42 10.77 18.53
N LEU A 17 -4.92 11.81 17.87
CA LEU A 17 -4.86 11.86 16.41
C LEU A 17 -3.86 10.83 15.84
N TRP A 18 -2.75 10.61 16.53
CA TRP A 18 -1.77 9.58 16.16
C TRP A 18 -2.37 8.18 16.26
N ASP A 19 -3.11 7.92 17.32
CA ASP A 19 -3.86 6.68 17.52
C ASP A 19 -4.91 6.48 16.42
N GLU A 20 -5.64 7.53 16.06
CA GLU A 20 -6.65 7.49 15.00
C GLU A 20 -6.00 7.16 13.64
N ALA A 21 -4.88 7.81 13.32
CA ALA A 21 -4.13 7.56 12.09
C ALA A 21 -3.63 6.12 11.98
N THR A 22 -3.11 5.58 13.07
CA THR A 22 -2.46 4.26 13.08
C THR A 22 -3.45 3.11 13.23
N ARG A 23 -4.43 3.22 14.13
CA ARG A 23 -5.38 2.14 14.41
C ARG A 23 -6.50 2.07 13.39
N ASN A 24 -7.04 3.21 13.00
CA ASN A 24 -8.21 3.29 12.11
C ASN A 24 -7.81 3.58 10.65
N ARG A 25 -6.52 3.76 10.37
CA ARG A 25 -6.00 4.11 9.04
C ARG A 25 -6.61 5.40 8.49
N GLU A 26 -6.97 6.31 9.39
CA GLU A 26 -7.56 7.58 9.01
C GLU A 26 -6.51 8.59 8.56
N ILE A 27 -6.82 9.36 7.52
CA ILE A 27 -6.00 10.49 7.08
C ILE A 27 -6.52 11.74 7.79
N ILE A 28 -5.63 12.43 8.50
CA ILE A 28 -5.98 13.65 9.23
C ILE A 28 -5.29 14.85 8.58
N ILE A 29 -6.07 15.85 8.17
CA ILE A 29 -5.56 17.11 7.62
C ILE A 29 -5.47 18.14 8.76
N ILE A 30 -4.27 18.68 8.95
CA ILE A 30 -3.97 19.71 9.94
C ILE A 30 -3.75 21.03 9.22
N GLU A 31 -4.61 21.99 9.49
CA GLU A 31 -4.55 23.32 8.90
C GLU A 31 -3.85 24.31 9.83
N ARG A 32 -2.93 25.10 9.27
CA ARG A 32 -2.23 26.15 10.02
C ARG A 32 -2.48 27.51 9.37
N ARG A 33 -2.98 28.47 10.14
CA ARG A 33 -3.24 29.83 9.66
C ARG A 33 -1.96 30.43 9.07
N GLY A 34 -2.04 30.89 7.82
CA GLY A 34 -0.92 31.54 7.11
C GLY A 34 0.16 30.58 6.62
N ALA A 35 -0.09 29.27 6.62
CA ALA A 35 0.81 28.26 6.08
C ALA A 35 0.00 27.17 5.35
N GLU A 36 0.69 26.30 4.62
CA GLU A 36 0.08 25.16 3.95
C GLU A 36 -0.37 24.10 4.97
N SER A 37 -1.43 23.38 4.62
CA SER A 37 -1.93 22.26 5.42
C SER A 37 -1.04 21.03 5.26
N VAL A 38 -0.99 20.20 6.31
CA VAL A 38 -0.26 18.92 6.28
C VAL A 38 -1.20 17.76 6.56
N ALA A 39 -0.84 16.57 6.10
CA ALA A 39 -1.55 15.34 6.42
C ALA A 39 -0.75 14.51 7.44
N LEU A 40 -1.43 14.01 8.46
CA LEU A 40 -0.95 12.92 9.30
C LEU A 40 -1.52 11.61 8.75
N ILE A 41 -0.63 10.70 8.41
CA ILE A 41 -0.92 9.39 7.84
C ILE A 41 -0.03 8.39 8.58
N ALA A 42 -0.53 7.18 8.84
CA ALA A 42 0.32 6.09 9.32
C ALA A 42 1.47 5.85 8.33
N ALA A 43 2.68 5.62 8.85
CA ALA A 43 3.87 5.55 8.01
C ALA A 43 3.82 4.40 7.00
N ASP A 44 3.36 3.23 7.44
CA ASP A 44 3.19 2.04 6.61
C ASP A 44 2.07 2.20 5.55
N GLU A 45 1.01 2.94 5.89
CA GLU A 45 -0.02 3.34 4.92
C GLU A 45 0.56 4.25 3.82
N LEU A 46 1.37 5.25 4.20
CA LEU A 46 2.03 6.12 3.25
C LEU A 46 2.97 5.34 2.33
N GLU A 47 3.76 4.42 2.87
CA GLU A 47 4.64 3.53 2.09
C GLU A 47 3.83 2.71 1.08
N GLY A 48 2.73 2.09 1.50
CA GLY A 48 1.86 1.31 0.61
C GLY A 48 1.20 2.16 -0.49
N LEU A 49 0.81 3.39 -0.19
CA LEU A 49 0.29 4.34 -1.18
C LEU A 49 1.35 4.72 -2.22
N LEU A 50 2.58 4.98 -1.78
CA LEU A 50 3.69 5.32 -2.67
C LEU A 50 4.09 4.15 -3.55
N GLU A 51 4.13 2.94 -3.00
CA GLU A 51 4.41 1.71 -3.77
C GLU A 51 3.32 1.46 -4.81
N THR A 52 2.05 1.56 -4.43
CA THR A 52 0.92 1.39 -5.35
C THR A 52 0.96 2.43 -6.47
N ALA A 53 1.20 3.70 -6.13
CA ALA A 53 1.35 4.77 -7.12
C ALA A 53 2.53 4.49 -8.06
N TYR A 54 3.65 3.97 -7.54
CA TYR A 54 4.80 3.57 -8.33
C TYR A 54 4.46 2.44 -9.32
N LEU A 55 3.80 1.38 -8.86
CA LEU A 55 3.38 0.26 -9.70
C LEU A 55 2.44 0.70 -10.84
N LEU A 56 1.55 1.65 -10.54
CA LEU A 56 0.58 2.20 -11.49
C LEU A 56 1.14 3.28 -12.42
N LYS A 57 2.36 3.79 -12.17
CA LYS A 57 2.98 4.85 -12.97
C LYS A 57 3.20 4.45 -14.44
N SER A 58 3.40 3.15 -14.71
CA SER A 58 3.47 2.61 -16.06
C SER A 58 2.10 2.11 -16.50
N PRO A 59 1.46 2.71 -17.53
CA PRO A 59 0.15 2.28 -18.01
C PRO A 59 0.11 0.79 -18.37
N ALA A 60 1.18 0.29 -19.00
CA ALA A 60 1.31 -1.13 -19.34
C ALA A 60 1.40 -2.03 -18.10
N ASN A 61 2.12 -1.60 -17.05
CA ASN A 61 2.21 -2.36 -15.80
C ASN A 61 0.89 -2.33 -15.02
N ALA A 62 0.22 -1.18 -14.98
CA ALA A 62 -1.10 -1.02 -14.39
C ALA A 62 -2.12 -1.95 -15.05
N GLU A 63 -2.16 -1.97 -16.38
CA GLU A 63 -3.05 -2.86 -17.13
C GLU A 63 -2.77 -4.34 -16.81
N ARG A 64 -1.50 -4.75 -16.81
CA ARG A 64 -1.10 -6.12 -16.48
C ARG A 64 -1.51 -6.52 -15.06
N LEU A 65 -1.28 -5.64 -14.08
CA LEU A 65 -1.64 -5.87 -12.68
C LEU A 65 -3.15 -6.01 -12.49
N LEU A 66 -3.94 -5.11 -13.09
CA LEU A 66 -5.40 -5.14 -13.02
C LEU A 66 -5.99 -6.38 -13.71
N ARG A 67 -5.42 -6.80 -14.85
CA ARG A 67 -5.79 -8.05 -15.52
C ARG A 67 -5.49 -9.27 -14.63
N ALA A 68 -4.32 -9.32 -14.00
CA ALA A 68 -3.96 -10.40 -13.08
C ALA A 68 -4.88 -10.47 -11.86
N LEU A 69 -5.19 -9.31 -11.24
CA LEU A 69 -6.13 -9.22 -10.12
C LEU A 69 -7.54 -9.69 -10.51
N THR A 70 -7.99 -9.35 -11.71
CA THR A 70 -9.31 -9.81 -12.22
C THR A 70 -9.36 -11.33 -12.35
N ARG A 71 -8.33 -11.95 -12.95
CA ARG A 71 -8.24 -13.42 -13.06
C ARG A 71 -8.20 -14.08 -11.68
N ALA A 72 -7.42 -13.53 -10.74
CA ALA A 72 -7.31 -14.05 -9.38
C ALA A 72 -8.66 -14.00 -8.63
N ARG A 73 -9.39 -12.90 -8.72
CA ARG A 73 -10.74 -12.76 -8.12
C ARG A 73 -11.75 -13.75 -8.71
N ARG A 74 -11.62 -14.07 -9.99
CA ARG A 74 -12.44 -15.06 -10.68
C ARG A 74 -11.97 -16.51 -10.49
N LYS A 75 -10.85 -16.71 -9.77
CA LYS A 75 -10.20 -18.01 -9.59
C LYS A 75 -9.87 -18.70 -10.93
N GLU A 76 -9.53 -17.93 -11.95
CA GLU A 76 -9.16 -18.40 -13.30
C GLU A 76 -7.67 -18.82 -13.38
N GLY A 77 -6.93 -18.78 -12.27
CA GLY A 77 -5.55 -19.24 -12.21
C GLY A 77 -5.47 -20.74 -11.96
N THR A 78 -4.50 -21.41 -12.59
CA THR A 78 -4.12 -22.78 -12.26
C THR A 78 -3.26 -22.76 -10.99
N PRO A 79 -3.70 -23.40 -9.90
CA PRO A 79 -2.84 -23.63 -8.75
C PRO A 79 -1.64 -24.45 -9.19
N GLN A 80 -0.46 -24.10 -8.69
CA GLN A 80 0.75 -24.86 -8.88
C GLN A 80 1.61 -24.77 -7.63
N THR A 81 2.41 -25.79 -7.39
CA THR A 81 3.41 -25.82 -6.33
C THR A 81 4.60 -24.93 -6.67
N ILE A 82 5.41 -24.58 -5.67
CA ILE A 82 6.62 -23.78 -5.90
C ILE A 82 7.60 -24.57 -6.78
N GLU A 83 7.68 -25.89 -6.58
CA GLU A 83 8.53 -26.81 -7.33
C GLU A 83 8.14 -26.86 -8.82
N GLU A 84 6.85 -26.98 -9.13
CA GLU A 84 6.34 -26.94 -10.51
C GLU A 84 6.64 -25.59 -11.18
N LEU A 85 6.42 -24.48 -10.47
CA LEU A 85 6.70 -23.14 -10.98
C LEU A 85 8.18 -22.97 -11.28
N MET A 86 9.07 -23.37 -10.37
CA MET A 86 10.52 -23.30 -10.55
C MET A 86 10.98 -24.10 -11.77
N SER A 87 10.38 -25.26 -12.02
CA SER A 87 10.64 -26.05 -13.22
C SER A 87 10.12 -25.38 -14.50
N GLU A 88 8.95 -24.75 -14.46
CA GLU A 88 8.35 -24.05 -15.61
C GLU A 88 9.18 -22.84 -16.06
N VAL A 89 9.65 -22.04 -15.10
CA VAL A 89 10.37 -20.79 -15.38
C VAL A 89 11.89 -20.95 -15.49
N GLY A 90 12.41 -22.17 -15.37
CA GLY A 90 13.84 -22.48 -15.54
C GLY A 90 14.72 -22.12 -14.33
N PHE A 91 14.16 -22.06 -13.12
CA PHE A 91 14.93 -21.89 -11.86
C PHE A 91 15.30 -23.23 -11.19
N ALA A 92 15.02 -24.37 -11.83
CA ALA A 92 15.27 -25.70 -11.29
C ALA A 92 16.75 -26.15 -11.40
N GLU A 93 17.70 -25.39 -10.88
CA GLU A 93 19.07 -25.88 -10.63
C GLU A 93 19.56 -25.36 -9.26
N GLY A 94 19.67 -26.27 -8.27
CA GLY A 94 20.26 -25.93 -6.97
C GLY A 94 19.94 -26.83 -5.76
N ALA A 95 19.18 -27.92 -5.90
CA ALA A 95 18.85 -28.81 -4.77
C ALA A 95 19.52 -30.20 -4.86
N ALA A 96 20.68 -30.30 -5.53
CA ALA A 96 21.43 -31.55 -5.65
C ALA A 96 22.94 -31.33 -5.49
N GLU A 97 23.37 -30.74 -4.38
CA GLU A 97 24.70 -31.01 -3.81
C GLU A 97 24.58 -31.12 -2.29
N GLY A 98 24.60 -32.37 -1.82
CA GLY A 98 24.63 -32.80 -0.43
C GLY A 98 25.00 -34.28 -0.39
#